data_AF-A0A2A8S862-F1
#
_entry.id   AF-A0A2A8S862-F1
#
_cell.length_a   1.000
_cell.length_b   1.000
_cell.length_c   1.000
_cell.angle_alpha   90.00
_cell.angle_beta   90.00
_cell.angle_gamma   90.00
#
_symmetry.space_group_name_H-M   'P 1'
#
loop_
_entity.id
_entity.type
_entity.pdbx_description
1 polymer ?
#
loop_
_entity_poly.entity_id
_entity_poly.type
_entity_poly.pdbx_seq_one_letter_code
_entity_poly.pdbx_strand_id
1 'polypeptide(L)'
;MLKHLQKTIEHLTEEEAKEVLFNLLTQLHSLETHFNKETLTSLTNIPKELIQQYIQKTDITKSKHVHIAFGDSAAGSLKHALKEANIQEEYVLLFSDAFSVGPLFHLDQEAGQVARQQWLQEKLPIEGYLYEEYLQEMKVTLEKLYAIPSHIPITIWTGNNAYEHVGLIFVLFLLKEATHDIYVVNTADGFDKLFRTPNLDYTVRHTAELAPNRLMAIRESNLL
;
A
#
# COMPACT_ATOMS: atom_id res chain seq x y z
N MET A 1 -20.11 7.05 -3.06
CA MET A 1 -19.55 8.41 -3.27
C MET A 1 -18.85 8.93 -2.02
N LEU A 2 -19.55 9.22 -0.90
CA LEU A 2 -18.93 9.81 0.31
C LEU A 2 -17.77 8.99 0.89
N LYS A 3 -17.88 7.65 0.97
CA LYS A 3 -16.78 6.77 1.41
C LYS A 3 -15.52 6.87 0.52
N HIS A 4 -15.70 6.99 -0.79
CA HIS A 4 -14.58 7.17 -1.72
C HIS A 4 -13.95 8.55 -1.60
N LEU A 5 -14.76 9.59 -1.35
CA LEU A 5 -14.25 10.93 -1.11
C LEU A 5 -13.42 10.98 0.18
N GLN A 6 -13.90 10.35 1.25
CA GLN A 6 -13.14 10.25 2.51
C GLN A 6 -11.78 9.58 2.29
N LYS A 7 -11.78 8.39 1.65
CA LYS A 7 -10.53 7.70 1.30
C LYS A 7 -9.61 8.55 0.42
N THR A 8 -10.19 9.29 -0.53
CA THR A 8 -9.43 10.20 -1.40
C THR A 8 -8.75 11.28 -0.58
N ILE A 9 -9.48 11.94 0.32
CA ILE A 9 -8.96 13.00 1.19
C ILE A 9 -7.84 12.48 2.10
N GLU A 10 -7.99 11.28 2.67
CA GLU A 10 -6.97 10.62 3.49
C GLU A 10 -5.66 10.33 2.72
N HIS A 11 -5.73 10.22 1.38
CA HIS A 11 -4.57 9.98 0.52
C HIS A 11 -3.97 11.25 -0.08
N LEU A 12 -4.58 12.42 0.12
CA LEU A 12 -3.99 13.69 -0.28
C LEU A 12 -2.82 14.00 0.66
N THR A 13 -1.71 14.43 0.09
CA THR A 13 -0.64 15.08 0.85
C THR A 13 -1.15 16.40 1.44
N GLU A 14 -0.45 16.90 2.46
CA GLU A 14 -0.79 18.20 3.06
C GLU A 14 -0.78 19.34 2.02
N GLU A 15 0.14 19.29 1.06
CA GLU A 15 0.23 20.25 -0.05
C GLU A 15 -0.97 20.13 -1.01
N GLU A 16 -1.28 18.92 -1.48
CA GLU A 16 -2.45 18.67 -2.33
C GLU A 16 -3.75 19.08 -1.63
N ALA A 17 -3.89 18.77 -0.33
CA ALA A 17 -5.06 19.15 0.46
C ALA A 17 -5.20 20.67 0.62
N LYS A 18 -4.09 21.39 0.87
CA LYS A 18 -4.06 22.85 0.93
C LYS A 18 -4.43 23.49 -0.41
N GLU A 19 -3.93 22.95 -1.52
CA GLU A 19 -4.23 23.45 -2.86
C GLU A 19 -5.73 23.30 -3.19
N VAL A 20 -6.29 22.11 -2.93
CA VAL A 20 -7.73 21.84 -3.11
C VAL A 20 -8.58 22.79 -2.25
N LEU A 21 -8.21 22.97 -0.98
CA LEU A 21 -8.90 23.87 -0.06
C LEU A 21 -8.82 25.33 -0.54
N PHE A 22 -7.63 25.78 -0.96
CA PHE A 22 -7.42 27.13 -1.47
C PHE A 22 -8.25 27.40 -2.73
N ASN A 23 -8.28 26.44 -3.66
CA ASN A 23 -9.08 26.52 -4.87
C ASN A 23 -10.59 26.57 -4.56
N LEU A 24 -11.06 25.76 -3.61
CA LEU A 24 -12.45 25.78 -3.12
C LEU A 24 -12.82 27.16 -2.55
N LEU A 25 -12.01 27.69 -1.65
CA LEU A 25 -12.26 28.98 -0.99
C LEU A 25 -12.26 30.15 -2.00
N THR A 26 -11.36 30.11 -2.98
CA THR A 26 -11.26 31.13 -4.02
C THR A 26 -12.48 31.11 -4.96
N GLN A 27 -12.93 29.93 -5.38
CA GLN A 27 -14.14 29.79 -6.21
C GLN A 27 -15.40 30.21 -5.45
N LEU A 28 -15.50 29.88 -4.16
CA LEU A 28 -16.62 30.32 -3.30
C LEU A 28 -16.64 31.84 -3.13
N HIS A 29 -15.49 32.47 -2.86
CA HIS A 29 -15.39 33.92 -2.76
C HIS A 29 -15.76 34.61 -4.09
N SER A 30 -15.32 34.05 -5.21
CA SER A 30 -15.72 34.56 -6.53
C SER A 30 -17.23 34.51 -6.75
N LEU A 31 -17.91 33.45 -6.31
CA LEU A 31 -19.37 33.34 -6.39
C LEU A 31 -20.11 34.33 -5.52
N GLU A 32 -19.57 34.65 -4.34
CA GLU A 32 -20.13 35.66 -3.43
C GLU A 32 -20.07 37.05 -4.06
N THR A 33 -18.97 37.37 -4.76
CA THR A 33 -18.82 38.66 -5.45
C THR A 33 -19.59 38.74 -6.77
N HIS A 34 -19.61 37.66 -7.54
CA HIS A 34 -20.27 37.58 -8.85
C HIS A 34 -20.81 36.16 -9.09
N PHE A 35 -22.13 36.01 -9.12
CA PHE A 35 -22.73 34.70 -9.39
C PHE A 35 -22.39 34.21 -10.80
N ASN A 36 -21.75 33.05 -10.89
CA ASN A 36 -21.40 32.39 -12.14
C ASN A 36 -21.79 30.89 -12.08
N LYS A 37 -22.69 30.48 -12.98
CA LYS A 37 -23.17 29.10 -13.06
C LYS A 37 -22.08 28.11 -13.46
N GLU A 38 -21.07 28.53 -14.23
CA GLU A 38 -19.92 27.70 -14.58
C GLU A 38 -19.04 27.44 -13.35
N THR A 39 -18.76 28.46 -12.54
CA THR A 39 -18.02 28.31 -11.28
C THR A 39 -18.75 27.39 -10.30
N LEU A 40 -20.09 27.49 -10.21
CA LEU A 40 -20.89 26.56 -9.41
C LEU A 40 -20.80 25.11 -9.93
N THR A 41 -20.79 24.95 -11.25
CA THR A 41 -20.64 23.62 -11.88
C THR A 41 -19.25 23.03 -11.61
N SER A 42 -18.19 23.84 -11.71
CA SER A 42 -16.82 23.47 -11.31
C SER A 42 -16.76 22.99 -9.86
N LEU A 43 -17.29 23.78 -8.91
CA LEU A 43 -17.31 23.39 -7.48
C LEU A 43 -18.01 22.05 -7.23
N THR A 44 -19.11 21.77 -7.93
CA THR A 44 -19.84 20.50 -7.78
C THR A 44 -19.14 19.30 -8.43
N ASN A 45 -18.19 19.53 -9.34
CA ASN A 45 -17.40 18.48 -9.99
C ASN A 45 -16.12 18.11 -9.22
N ILE A 46 -15.58 19.00 -8.40
CA ILE A 46 -14.35 18.76 -7.60
C ILE A 46 -14.36 17.39 -6.89
N PRO A 47 -15.43 16.98 -6.17
CA PRO A 47 -15.43 15.66 -5.52
C PRO A 47 -15.27 14.50 -6.49
N LYS A 48 -15.85 14.58 -7.70
CA LYS A 48 -15.73 13.54 -8.72
C LYS A 48 -14.33 13.52 -9.32
N GLU A 49 -13.77 14.69 -9.59
CA GLU A 49 -12.40 14.82 -10.13
C GLU A 49 -11.37 14.28 -9.14
N LEU A 50 -11.48 14.61 -7.86
CA LEU A 50 -10.63 14.08 -6.80
C LEU A 50 -10.72 12.55 -6.73
N ILE A 51 -11.94 12.00 -6.72
CA ILE A 51 -12.14 10.54 -6.72
C ILE A 51 -11.54 9.91 -7.98
N GLN A 52 -11.72 10.54 -9.16
CA GLN A 52 -11.18 10.04 -10.43
C GLN A 52 -9.65 10.04 -10.42
N GLN A 53 -9.03 11.12 -9.95
CA GLN A 53 -7.59 11.23 -9.81
C GLN A 53 -7.05 10.20 -8.81
N TYR A 54 -7.74 10.01 -7.68
CA TYR A 54 -7.40 8.97 -6.71
C TYR A 54 -7.47 7.59 -7.34
N ILE A 55 -8.54 7.26 -8.05
CA ILE A 55 -8.69 5.98 -8.75
C ILE A 55 -7.55 5.79 -9.75
N GLN A 56 -7.20 6.81 -10.55
CA GLN A 56 -6.11 6.73 -11.52
C GLN A 56 -4.74 6.57 -10.85
N LYS A 57 -4.44 7.37 -9.82
CA LYS A 57 -3.19 7.31 -9.05
C LYS A 57 -3.04 6.00 -8.29
N THR A 58 -4.16 5.35 -7.97
CA THR A 58 -4.20 4.07 -7.25
C THR A 58 -4.50 2.86 -8.14
N ASP A 59 -4.52 3.05 -9.46
CA ASP A 59 -4.81 2.01 -10.44
C ASP A 59 -3.58 1.11 -10.65
N ILE A 60 -3.58 -0.03 -9.97
CA ILE A 60 -2.52 -1.02 -10.04
C ILE A 60 -2.34 -1.60 -11.46
N THR A 61 -3.37 -1.52 -12.31
CA THR A 61 -3.31 -2.09 -13.67
C THR A 61 -2.51 -1.27 -14.65
N LYS A 62 -2.19 -0.01 -14.30
CA LYS A 62 -1.39 0.91 -15.12
C LYS A 62 0.06 1.02 -14.66
N SER A 63 0.44 0.28 -13.62
CA SER A 63 1.77 0.33 -13.06
C SER A 63 2.79 -0.36 -13.97
N LYS A 64 4.02 0.13 -14.00
CA LYS A 64 5.14 -0.56 -14.68
C LYS A 64 5.76 -1.65 -13.82
N HIS A 65 5.57 -1.58 -12.51
CA HIS A 65 6.07 -2.55 -11.53
C HIS A 65 5.18 -2.54 -10.29
N VAL A 66 4.94 -3.69 -9.68
CA VAL A 66 4.22 -3.80 -8.40
C VAL A 66 5.15 -4.29 -7.30
N HIS A 67 5.19 -3.58 -6.18
CA HIS A 67 5.85 -3.97 -4.95
C HIS A 67 4.81 -4.46 -3.95
N ILE A 68 4.99 -5.68 -3.45
CA ILE A 68 4.16 -6.24 -2.38
C ILE A 68 4.93 -6.09 -1.07
N ALA A 69 4.27 -5.51 -0.07
CA ALA A 69 4.84 -5.28 1.25
C ALA A 69 3.85 -5.72 2.35
N PHE A 70 4.41 -6.20 3.46
CA PHE A 70 3.64 -6.68 4.60
C PHE A 70 3.73 -5.64 5.73
N GLY A 71 2.59 -5.08 6.10
CA GLY A 71 2.46 -4.11 7.19
C GLY A 71 2.62 -2.65 6.75
N ASP A 72 1.84 -1.78 7.39
CA ASP A 72 1.73 -0.36 7.01
C ASP A 72 3.07 0.36 7.00
N SER A 73 3.93 0.09 7.99
CA SER A 73 5.23 0.75 8.10
C SER A 73 6.16 0.37 6.95
N ALA A 74 6.22 -0.91 6.56
CA ALA A 74 7.03 -1.35 5.43
C ALA A 74 6.52 -0.77 4.11
N ALA A 75 5.19 -0.81 3.89
CA ALA A 75 4.57 -0.24 2.70
C ALA A 75 4.76 1.28 2.64
N GLY A 76 4.64 1.99 3.77
CA GLY A 76 4.86 3.43 3.89
C GLY A 76 6.29 3.81 3.55
N SER A 77 7.27 3.11 4.12
CA SER A 77 8.69 3.33 3.82
C SER A 77 9.01 3.10 2.34
N LEU A 78 8.44 2.06 1.71
CA LEU A 78 8.61 1.81 0.27
C LEU A 78 7.96 2.90 -0.59
N LYS A 79 6.73 3.31 -0.28
CA LYS A 79 6.07 4.43 -0.99
C LYS A 79 6.90 5.70 -0.89
N HIS A 80 7.46 5.98 0.28
CA HIS A 80 8.32 7.13 0.50
C HIS A 80 9.62 7.02 -0.31
N ALA A 81 10.26 5.84 -0.31
CA ALA A 81 11.47 5.56 -1.06
C ALA A 81 11.29 5.79 -2.57
N LEU A 82 10.20 5.26 -3.15
CA LEU A 82 9.85 5.45 -4.55
C LEU A 82 9.60 6.94 -4.87
N LYS A 83 8.89 7.64 -3.97
CA LYS A 83 8.63 9.07 -4.11
C LYS A 83 9.93 9.88 -4.12
N GLU A 84 10.85 9.63 -3.19
CA GLU A 84 12.15 10.33 -3.13
C GLU A 84 13.02 10.05 -4.37
N ALA A 85 12.90 8.85 -4.93
CA ALA A 85 13.57 8.49 -6.19
C ALA A 85 12.86 9.02 -7.45
N ASN A 86 11.77 9.78 -7.33
CA ASN A 86 10.92 10.25 -8.42
C ASN A 86 10.32 9.13 -9.29
N ILE A 87 10.04 7.97 -8.69
CA ILE A 87 9.44 6.81 -9.35
C ILE A 87 7.94 6.82 -9.08
N GLN A 88 7.15 7.25 -10.07
CA GLN A 88 5.70 7.44 -9.93
C GLN A 88 4.86 6.36 -10.60
N GLU A 89 5.46 5.57 -11.50
CA GLU A 89 4.76 4.55 -12.30
C GLU A 89 4.75 3.17 -11.61
N GLU A 90 5.23 3.07 -10.37
CA GLU A 90 5.30 1.82 -9.61
C GLU A 90 4.34 1.85 -8.43
N TYR A 91 3.75 0.70 -8.12
CA TYR A 91 2.69 0.61 -7.12
C TYR A 91 3.12 -0.22 -5.92
N VAL A 92 2.79 0.24 -4.72
CA VAL A 92 3.00 -0.54 -3.49
C VAL A 92 1.67 -1.13 -3.02
N LEU A 93 1.49 -2.43 -3.20
CA LEU A 93 0.38 -3.21 -2.69
C LEU A 93 0.69 -3.65 -1.24
N LEU A 94 -0.06 -3.10 -0.30
CA LEU A 94 0.03 -3.42 1.11
C LEU A 94 -0.84 -4.64 1.44
N PHE A 95 -0.25 -5.62 2.13
CA PHE A 95 -0.99 -6.60 2.92
C PHE A 95 -0.97 -6.20 4.40
N SER A 96 -2.10 -5.67 4.88
CA SER A 96 -2.28 -5.21 6.27
C SER A 96 -2.85 -6.32 7.15
N ASP A 97 -2.16 -7.46 7.25
CA ASP A 97 -2.58 -8.57 8.10
C ASP A 97 -1.41 -9.06 8.95
N ALA A 98 -1.67 -9.34 10.24
CA ALA A 98 -0.79 -9.94 11.25
C ALA A 98 -0.54 -11.44 11.01
N PHE A 99 0.09 -11.79 9.88
CA PHE A 99 0.30 -13.18 9.45
C PHE A 99 1.04 -14.09 10.45
N SER A 100 1.78 -13.53 11.42
CA SER A 100 2.45 -14.30 12.47
C SER A 100 1.52 -14.73 13.61
N VAL A 101 0.26 -14.31 13.61
CA VAL A 101 -0.67 -14.50 14.73
C VAL A 101 -2.00 -15.09 14.26
N GLY A 102 -2.50 -16.07 15.00
CA GLY A 102 -3.83 -16.64 14.77
C GLY A 102 -3.91 -17.67 13.63
N PRO A 103 -5.13 -18.14 13.30
CA PRO A 103 -5.35 -19.13 12.26
C PRO A 103 -5.12 -18.54 10.87
N LEU A 104 -4.44 -19.29 10.01
CA LEU A 104 -4.15 -18.94 8.61
C LEU A 104 -4.87 -19.86 7.62
N PHE A 105 -5.87 -20.60 8.10
CA PHE A 105 -6.53 -21.66 7.33
C PHE A 105 -7.46 -21.06 6.27
N HIS A 106 -7.23 -21.44 5.01
CA HIS A 106 -8.02 -21.02 3.83
C HIS A 106 -8.21 -19.50 3.68
N LEU A 107 -7.16 -18.70 3.91
CA LEU A 107 -7.23 -17.24 3.69
C LEU A 107 -7.45 -16.85 2.22
N ASP A 108 -7.23 -17.76 1.28
CA ASP A 108 -7.62 -17.63 -0.13
C ASP A 108 -9.15 -17.65 -0.35
N GLN A 109 -9.92 -18.05 0.67
CA GLN A 109 -11.38 -18.18 0.61
C GLN A 109 -12.04 -17.25 1.62
N GLU A 110 -13.20 -16.71 1.26
CA GLU A 110 -13.97 -15.83 2.14
C GLU A 110 -14.29 -16.48 3.49
N ALA A 111 -14.61 -17.79 3.51
CA ALA A 111 -14.90 -18.50 4.75
C ALA A 111 -13.71 -18.49 5.74
N GLY A 112 -12.47 -18.67 5.24
CA GLY A 112 -11.27 -18.59 6.07
C GLY A 112 -10.98 -17.16 6.54
N GLN A 113 -11.22 -16.17 5.69
CA GLN A 113 -11.09 -14.75 6.04
C GLN A 113 -12.09 -14.35 7.15
N VAL A 114 -13.34 -14.78 7.07
CA VAL A 114 -14.37 -14.54 8.11
C VAL A 114 -13.98 -15.22 9.42
N ALA A 115 -13.52 -16.49 9.36
CA ALA A 115 -13.07 -17.20 10.56
C ALA A 115 -11.88 -16.51 11.23
N ARG A 116 -10.95 -15.97 10.43
CA ARG A 116 -9.83 -15.18 10.93
C ARG A 116 -10.29 -13.86 11.55
N GLN A 117 -11.19 -13.12 10.92
CA GLN A 117 -11.77 -11.89 11.48
C GLN A 117 -12.38 -12.14 12.86
N GLN A 118 -13.20 -13.18 12.99
CA GLN A 118 -13.82 -13.56 14.27
C GLN A 118 -12.76 -13.91 15.32
N TRP A 119 -11.74 -14.69 14.94
CA TRP A 119 -10.67 -15.03 15.86
C TRP A 119 -9.89 -13.80 16.33
N LEU A 120 -9.57 -12.87 15.43
CA LEU A 120 -8.89 -11.62 15.76
C LEU A 120 -9.72 -10.77 16.73
N GLN A 121 -11.02 -10.61 16.47
CA GLN A 121 -11.96 -9.89 17.34
C GLN A 121 -12.03 -10.51 18.74
N GLU A 122 -12.09 -11.83 18.83
CA GLU A 122 -12.24 -12.53 20.11
C GLU A 122 -10.94 -12.63 20.91
N LYS A 123 -9.80 -12.80 20.25
CA LYS A 123 -8.53 -13.18 20.91
C LYS A 123 -7.51 -12.05 20.96
N LEU A 124 -7.67 -11.02 20.15
CA LEU A 124 -6.80 -9.84 20.13
C LEU A 124 -7.64 -8.56 20.15
N PRO A 125 -8.45 -8.27 21.17
CA PRO A 125 -9.12 -6.98 21.24
C PRO A 125 -8.07 -5.88 21.45
N ILE A 126 -7.63 -5.26 20.36
CA ILE A 126 -6.71 -4.12 20.37
C ILE A 126 -7.60 -2.86 20.36
N GLU A 127 -7.47 -2.05 21.40
CA GLU A 127 -8.19 -0.79 21.49
C GLU A 127 -7.85 0.12 20.31
N GLY A 128 -8.87 0.59 19.60
CA GLY A 128 -8.72 1.40 18.38
C GLY A 128 -8.48 0.63 17.08
N TYR A 129 -8.36 -0.70 17.11
CA TYR A 129 -8.29 -1.50 15.89
C TYR A 129 -9.69 -1.90 15.41
N LEU A 130 -10.06 -1.48 14.19
CA LEU A 130 -11.36 -1.75 13.59
C LEU A 130 -11.33 -3.10 12.86
N TYR A 131 -11.48 -4.18 13.62
CA TYR A 131 -11.53 -5.52 13.04
C TYR A 131 -12.70 -5.72 12.06
N GLU A 132 -13.74 -4.89 12.12
CA GLU A 132 -14.83 -4.86 11.14
C GLU A 132 -14.32 -4.57 9.72
N GLU A 133 -13.21 -3.84 9.58
CA GLU A 133 -12.64 -3.45 8.29
C GLU A 133 -11.75 -4.53 7.67
N TYR A 134 -11.21 -5.44 8.50
CA TYR A 134 -10.29 -6.51 8.08
C TYR A 134 -10.78 -7.28 6.83
N LEU A 135 -12.03 -7.74 6.83
CA LEU A 135 -12.56 -8.54 5.72
C LEU A 135 -12.62 -7.73 4.42
N GLN A 136 -13.01 -6.46 4.53
CA GLN A 136 -13.10 -5.57 3.38
C GLN A 136 -11.71 -5.23 2.83
N GLU A 137 -10.74 -5.01 3.72
CA GLU A 137 -9.35 -4.74 3.34
C GLU A 137 -8.68 -5.95 2.67
N MET A 138 -8.88 -7.14 3.23
CA MET A 138 -8.37 -8.38 2.64
C MET A 138 -8.98 -8.59 1.26
N LYS A 139 -10.30 -8.45 1.09
CA LYS A 139 -10.98 -8.56 -0.21
C LYS A 139 -10.42 -7.59 -1.23
N VAL A 140 -10.31 -6.29 -0.88
CA VAL A 140 -9.77 -5.26 -1.79
C VAL A 140 -8.32 -5.54 -2.16
N THR A 141 -7.53 -6.04 -1.21
CA THR A 141 -6.12 -6.38 -1.45
C THR A 141 -6.00 -7.55 -2.43
N LEU A 142 -6.80 -8.60 -2.26
CA LEU A 142 -6.85 -9.74 -3.17
C LEU A 142 -7.39 -9.36 -4.55
N GLU A 143 -8.45 -8.55 -4.62
CA GLU A 143 -8.96 -8.00 -5.89
C GLU A 143 -7.87 -7.25 -6.64
N LYS A 144 -7.09 -6.40 -5.96
CA LYS A 144 -5.96 -5.70 -6.56
C LYS A 144 -4.85 -6.65 -7.00
N LEU A 145 -4.50 -7.64 -6.18
CA LEU A 145 -3.49 -8.65 -6.53
C LEU A 145 -3.86 -9.37 -7.83
N TYR A 146 -5.11 -9.84 -7.94
CA TYR A 146 -5.59 -10.54 -9.12
C TYR A 146 -5.81 -9.63 -10.33
N ALA A 147 -5.99 -8.34 -10.11
CA ALA A 147 -6.12 -7.37 -11.19
C ALA A 147 -4.80 -7.04 -11.88
N ILE A 148 -3.63 -7.40 -11.31
CA ILE A 148 -2.30 -7.09 -11.89
C ILE A 148 -2.15 -7.78 -13.26
N PRO A 149 -2.02 -7.03 -14.38
CA PRO A 149 -1.70 -7.60 -15.68
C PRO A 149 -0.48 -8.53 -15.67
N SER A 150 -0.56 -9.66 -16.38
CA SER A 150 0.46 -10.72 -16.37
C SER A 150 1.87 -10.29 -16.79
N HIS A 151 1.98 -9.24 -17.60
CA HIS A 151 3.26 -8.71 -18.09
C HIS A 151 3.95 -7.75 -17.09
N ILE A 152 3.27 -7.38 -15.99
CA ILE A 152 3.84 -6.46 -15.00
C ILE A 152 4.68 -7.27 -14.00
N PRO A 153 5.97 -6.93 -13.81
CA PRO A 153 6.80 -7.58 -12.81
C PRO A 153 6.33 -7.28 -11.37
N ILE A 154 6.53 -8.26 -10.49
CA ILE A 154 6.16 -8.18 -9.08
C ILE A 154 7.41 -8.35 -8.21
N THR A 155 7.70 -7.40 -7.33
CA THR A 155 8.69 -7.59 -6.25
C THR A 155 7.99 -7.78 -4.91
N ILE A 156 8.25 -8.90 -4.25
CA ILE A 156 7.76 -9.17 -2.90
C ILE A 156 8.88 -8.87 -1.90
N TRP A 157 8.64 -7.92 -1.01
CA TRP A 157 9.57 -7.52 0.03
C TRP A 157 9.34 -8.34 1.30
N THR A 158 10.42 -8.92 1.82
CA THR A 158 10.39 -9.73 3.04
C THR A 158 11.63 -9.47 3.89
N GLY A 159 11.68 -10.09 5.07
CA GLY A 159 12.75 -9.97 6.04
C GLY A 159 12.82 -11.23 6.89
N ASN A 160 13.84 -11.33 7.73
CA ASN A 160 14.09 -12.47 8.60
C ASN A 160 13.18 -12.49 9.85
N ASN A 161 11.86 -12.47 9.63
CA ASN A 161 10.83 -12.53 10.67
C ASN A 161 9.62 -13.37 10.20
N ALA A 162 8.90 -13.99 11.15
CA ALA A 162 7.78 -14.87 10.85
C ALA A 162 6.63 -14.15 10.13
N TYR A 163 6.41 -12.87 10.46
CA TYR A 163 5.32 -12.07 9.94
C TYR A 163 5.43 -11.88 8.42
N GLU A 164 6.56 -11.35 7.95
CA GLU A 164 6.80 -11.13 6.52
C GLU A 164 7.06 -12.44 5.77
N HIS A 165 7.61 -13.47 6.44
CA HIS A 165 7.86 -14.77 5.82
C HIS A 165 6.55 -15.52 5.52
N VAL A 166 5.60 -15.54 6.46
CA VAL A 166 4.28 -16.14 6.23
C VAL A 166 3.52 -15.36 5.16
N GLY A 167 3.58 -14.03 5.19
CA GLY A 167 3.00 -13.19 4.14
C GLY A 167 3.55 -13.52 2.75
N LEU A 168 4.88 -13.68 2.63
CA LEU A 168 5.54 -14.10 1.39
C LEU A 168 4.98 -15.44 0.89
N ILE A 169 4.94 -16.45 1.76
CA ILE A 169 4.42 -17.78 1.40
C ILE A 169 2.97 -17.69 0.92
N PHE A 170 2.14 -16.93 1.62
CA PHE A 170 0.74 -16.76 1.25
C PHE A 170 0.60 -16.10 -0.12
N VAL A 171 1.31 -15.01 -0.38
CA VAL A 171 1.27 -14.33 -1.69
C VAL A 171 1.77 -15.24 -2.81
N LEU A 172 2.86 -15.98 -2.60
CA LEU A 172 3.36 -16.95 -3.58
C LEU A 172 2.33 -18.07 -3.84
N PHE A 173 1.61 -18.53 -2.82
CA PHE A 173 0.52 -19.49 -2.98
C PHE A 173 -0.62 -18.92 -3.84
N LEU A 174 -0.99 -17.65 -3.65
CA LEU A 174 -2.02 -16.99 -4.46
C LEU A 174 -1.57 -16.79 -5.92
N LEU A 175 -0.28 -16.54 -6.14
CA LEU A 175 0.32 -16.30 -7.46
C LEU A 175 0.85 -17.56 -8.14
N LYS A 176 0.64 -18.76 -7.58
CA LYS A 176 1.27 -20.01 -8.06
C LYS A 176 0.99 -20.38 -9.53
N GLU A 177 -0.15 -19.96 -10.06
CA GLU A 177 -0.54 -20.17 -11.46
C GLU A 177 -0.28 -18.92 -12.34
N ALA A 178 0.24 -17.85 -11.74
CA ALA A 178 0.45 -16.59 -12.42
C ALA A 178 1.76 -16.61 -13.22
N THR A 179 1.81 -15.82 -14.29
CA THR A 179 2.93 -15.81 -15.26
C THR A 179 3.81 -14.57 -15.13
N HIS A 180 3.64 -13.80 -14.05
CA HIS A 180 4.44 -12.62 -13.77
C HIS A 180 5.90 -12.97 -13.52
N ASP A 181 6.81 -12.06 -13.86
CA ASP A 181 8.18 -12.11 -13.35
C ASP A 181 8.15 -11.73 -11.87
N ILE A 182 8.40 -12.71 -10.98
CA ILE A 182 8.35 -12.52 -9.52
C ILE A 182 9.77 -12.46 -8.97
N TYR A 183 10.08 -11.36 -8.28
CA TYR A 183 11.32 -11.13 -7.57
C TYR A 183 11.07 -11.12 -6.06
N VAL A 184 11.85 -11.87 -5.30
CA VAL A 184 11.77 -11.84 -3.82
C VAL A 184 12.99 -11.11 -3.29
N VAL A 185 12.77 -10.04 -2.53
CA VAL A 185 13.84 -9.23 -1.93
C VAL A 185 13.80 -9.41 -0.42
N ASN A 186 14.79 -10.11 0.12
CA ASN A 186 15.03 -10.17 1.56
C ASN A 186 15.83 -8.94 2.00
N THR A 187 15.19 -8.05 2.75
CA THR A 187 15.76 -6.79 3.21
C THR A 187 16.83 -6.96 4.27
N ALA A 188 16.73 -7.97 5.12
CA ALA A 188 17.75 -8.28 6.10
C ALA A 188 19.04 -8.77 5.42
N ASP A 189 18.90 -9.67 4.44
CA ASP A 189 20.06 -10.19 3.69
C ASP A 189 20.67 -9.09 2.80
N GLY A 190 19.83 -8.28 2.15
CA GLY A 190 20.27 -7.12 1.37
C GLY A 190 20.99 -6.09 2.23
N PHE A 191 20.51 -5.86 3.46
CA PHE A 191 21.17 -4.98 4.41
C PHE A 191 22.55 -5.52 4.80
N ASP A 192 22.62 -6.80 5.14
CA ASP A 192 23.86 -7.46 5.54
C ASP A 192 24.91 -7.42 4.41
N LYS A 193 24.49 -7.61 3.16
CA LYS A 193 25.35 -7.57 1.97
C LYS A 193 25.92 -6.16 1.70
N LEU A 194 25.12 -5.11 1.87
CA LEU A 194 25.48 -3.76 1.42
C LEU A 194 26.03 -2.85 2.52
N PHE A 195 25.62 -3.06 3.78
CA PHE A 195 25.84 -2.09 4.84
C PHE A 195 26.47 -2.68 6.10
N ARG A 196 26.62 -4.01 6.20
CA ARG A 196 27.21 -4.60 7.40
C ARG A 196 28.67 -4.23 7.54
N THR A 197 29.04 -3.80 8.74
CA THR A 197 30.42 -3.56 9.14
C THR A 197 30.76 -4.41 10.36
N PRO A 198 32.05 -4.76 10.59
CA PRO A 198 32.44 -5.66 11.68
C PRO A 198 32.02 -5.21 13.08
N ASN A 199 31.82 -3.90 13.29
CA ASN A 199 31.50 -3.30 14.58
C ASN A 199 30.00 -3.04 14.78
N LEU A 200 29.15 -3.43 13.82
CA LEU A 200 27.70 -3.22 13.91
C LEU A 200 27.05 -4.37 14.70
N ASP A 201 26.71 -4.11 15.96
CA ASP A 201 25.94 -5.04 16.82
C ASP A 201 24.42 -4.80 16.67
N TYR A 202 23.94 -4.89 15.44
CA TYR A 202 22.53 -4.73 15.11
C TYR A 202 22.20 -5.62 13.92
N THR A 203 21.06 -6.32 14.02
CA THR A 203 20.55 -7.24 12.99
C THR A 203 19.17 -6.77 12.57
N VAL A 204 19.04 -6.40 11.31
CA VAL A 204 17.76 -6.10 10.68
C VAL A 204 16.94 -7.39 10.58
N ARG A 205 15.68 -7.36 10.98
CA ARG A 205 14.77 -8.52 10.95
C ARG A 205 13.57 -8.30 10.05
N HIS A 206 13.12 -7.06 9.87
CA HIS A 206 11.97 -6.77 9.02
C HIS A 206 12.16 -5.51 8.17
N THR A 207 11.41 -5.43 7.08
CA THR A 207 11.55 -4.40 6.03
C THR A 207 11.39 -2.98 6.60
N ALA A 208 10.46 -2.80 7.55
CA ALA A 208 10.18 -1.51 8.16
C ALA A 208 11.33 -0.92 9.00
N GLU A 209 12.37 -1.70 9.35
CA GLU A 209 13.53 -1.18 10.08
C GLU A 209 14.48 -0.37 9.17
N LEU A 210 14.32 -0.48 7.86
CA LEU A 210 15.19 0.18 6.89
C LEU A 210 14.68 1.56 6.51
N ALA A 211 15.60 2.52 6.51
CA ALA A 211 15.36 3.84 5.94
C ALA A 211 15.09 3.76 4.42
N PRO A 212 14.26 4.66 3.86
CA PRO A 212 13.89 4.67 2.44
C PRO A 212 15.08 4.56 1.46
N ASN A 213 16.15 5.30 1.71
CA ASN A 213 17.36 5.27 0.89
C ASN A 213 18.06 3.89 0.88
N ARG A 214 18.02 3.14 1.99
CA ARG A 214 18.57 1.78 2.06
C ARG A 214 17.71 0.79 1.28
N LEU A 215 16.39 0.95 1.30
CA LEU A 215 15.48 0.15 0.48
C LEU A 215 15.77 0.34 -1.01
N MET A 216 16.01 1.57 -1.46
CA MET A 216 16.38 1.85 -2.86
C MET A 216 17.72 1.22 -3.24
N ALA A 217 18.75 1.35 -2.41
CA ALA A 217 20.04 0.74 -2.67
C ALA A 217 19.97 -0.80 -2.73
N ILE A 218 19.18 -1.43 -1.85
CA ILE A 218 18.94 -2.89 -1.90
C ILE A 218 18.24 -3.25 -3.21
N ARG A 219 17.21 -2.50 -3.60
CA ARG A 219 16.51 -2.71 -4.88
C ARG A 219 17.49 -2.67 -6.06
N GLU A 220 18.30 -1.62 -6.16
CA GLU A 220 19.26 -1.44 -7.25
C GLU A 220 20.27 -2.59 -7.34
N SER A 221 20.69 -3.15 -6.20
CA SER A 221 21.64 -4.27 -6.13
C SER A 221 21.05 -5.64 -6.53
N ASN A 222 19.72 -5.75 -6.63
CA ASN A 222 19.00 -7.00 -6.95
C ASN A 222 18.30 -6.94 -8.32
N LEU A 223 18.28 -5.78 -8.98
CA LEU A 223 17.74 -5.57 -10.32
C LEU A 223 18.83 -5.56 -11.43
N LEU A 224 20.08 -5.92 -11.08
CA LEU A 224 21.24 -6.05 -11.98
C LEU A 224 21.81 -7.47 -11.94
#